data_AF-A0A7W8TA36-F1
#
_entry.id   AF-A0A7W8TA36-F1
#
_cell.length_a   1.000
_cell.length_b   1.000
_cell.length_c   1.000
_cell.angle_alpha   90.00
_cell.angle_beta   90.00
_cell.angle_gamma   90.00
#
_symmetry.space_group_name_H-M   'P 1'
#
loop_
_entity.id
_entity.type
_entity.pdbx_description
1 polymer ?
#
loop_
_entity_poly.entity_id
_entity_poly.type
_entity_poly.pdbx_seq_one_letter_code
_entity_poly.pdbx_strand_id
1 'polypeptide(L)'
;MATTKTLKAALLSVLVSCGIVSAQPALAAGQTVRVGIMSGEDEDVWRAVAANAAKQGVTVKITTFSDYTQPNEALAEHDLDANSFQHKPYLDAQIAARHYRIVPVGYTYVQPIGLYSRKVKSVAALPQDAAILTVYHGATLPAWDGAPQH
;
A
#
# COMPACT_ATOMS: atom_id res chain seq x y z
N MET A 1 -12.78 66.10 -54.34
CA MET A 1 -13.39 65.54 -53.12
C MET A 1 -13.72 64.07 -53.43
N ALA A 2 -13.31 63.14 -52.55
CA ALA A 2 -13.32 61.66 -52.69
C ALA A 2 -12.28 61.08 -53.69
N THR A 3 -11.02 60.72 -53.34
CA THR A 3 -10.56 59.52 -52.59
C THR A 3 -11.37 58.26 -52.92
N THR A 4 -10.81 57.16 -53.44
CA THR A 4 -9.95 56.24 -52.66
C THR A 4 -9.14 55.31 -53.59
N LYS A 5 -7.86 55.08 -53.23
CA LYS A 5 -6.89 54.12 -53.80
C LYS A 5 -7.19 52.69 -53.38
N THR A 6 -6.71 51.69 -54.15
CA THR A 6 -6.12 50.37 -53.74
C THR A 6 -6.36 49.32 -54.86
N LEU A 7 -5.58 48.26 -55.12
CA LEU A 7 -4.54 47.51 -54.38
C LEU A 7 -3.44 47.04 -55.35
N LYS A 8 -2.17 47.10 -54.94
CA LYS A 8 -1.08 46.31 -55.53
C LYS A 8 -1.08 44.94 -54.83
N ALA A 9 -1.15 43.86 -55.61
CA ALA A 9 -1.02 42.50 -55.11
C ALA A 9 0.42 42.25 -54.62
N ALA A 10 0.57 41.93 -53.34
CA ALA A 10 1.81 41.44 -52.76
C ALA A 10 1.69 39.92 -52.54
N LEU A 11 2.58 39.19 -53.21
CA LEU A 11 2.73 37.74 -53.13
C LEU A 11 3.25 37.37 -51.73
N LEU A 12 2.50 36.57 -50.98
CA LEU A 12 2.88 36.12 -49.63
C LEU A 12 3.60 34.78 -49.73
N SER A 13 4.92 34.79 -49.57
CA SER A 13 5.77 33.59 -49.45
C SER A 13 5.60 32.98 -48.05
N VAL A 14 4.97 31.81 -47.97
CA VAL A 14 4.87 31.03 -46.71
C VAL A 14 6.18 30.28 -46.50
N LEU A 15 6.99 30.72 -45.53
CA LEU A 15 8.11 29.93 -45.00
C LEU A 15 7.55 28.89 -44.01
N VAL A 16 7.68 27.61 -44.35
CA VAL A 16 7.52 26.48 -43.44
C VAL A 16 8.75 26.42 -42.55
N SER A 17 8.64 26.89 -41.30
CA SER A 17 9.65 26.60 -40.28
C SER A 17 9.39 25.21 -39.71
N CYS A 18 10.23 24.26 -40.12
CA CYS A 18 10.37 22.96 -39.48
C CYS A 18 10.84 23.18 -38.03
N GLY A 19 9.91 23.12 -37.08
CA GLY A 19 10.20 23.15 -35.66
C GLY A 19 10.97 21.89 -35.29
N ILE A 20 12.27 22.04 -35.09
CA ILE A 20 13.14 21.02 -34.51
C ILE A 20 12.70 20.88 -33.04
N VAL A 21 11.75 19.99 -32.78
CA VAL A 21 11.46 19.52 -31.42
C VAL A 21 12.66 18.69 -31.00
N SER A 22 13.57 19.31 -30.27
CA SER A 22 14.58 18.63 -29.49
C SER A 22 13.86 17.70 -28.51
N ALA A 23 13.87 16.40 -28.82
CA ALA A 23 13.48 15.36 -27.89
C ALA A 23 14.47 15.41 -26.71
N GLN A 24 14.12 16.12 -25.65
CA GLN A 24 14.79 15.97 -24.38
C GLN A 24 14.61 14.51 -23.94
N PRO A 25 15.68 13.82 -23.49
CA PRO A 25 15.49 12.54 -22.84
C PRO A 25 14.64 12.82 -21.60
N ALA A 26 13.40 12.34 -21.60
CA ALA A 26 12.60 12.29 -20.40
C ALA A 26 13.39 11.43 -19.42
N LEU A 27 14.09 12.07 -18.48
CA LEU A 27 14.58 11.42 -17.28
C LEU A 27 13.37 10.65 -16.74
N ALA A 28 13.44 9.31 -16.73
CA ALA A 28 12.37 8.49 -16.21
C ALA A 28 12.00 9.05 -14.83
N ALA A 29 10.82 9.66 -14.73
CA ALA A 29 10.33 10.19 -13.47
C ALA A 29 10.30 8.99 -12.52
N GLY A 30 11.16 8.99 -11.49
CA GLY A 30 11.28 7.87 -10.57
C GLY A 30 9.90 7.49 -10.04
N GLN A 31 9.54 6.21 -10.16
CA GLN A 31 8.22 5.74 -9.79
C GLN A 31 8.07 5.87 -8.28
N THR A 32 7.09 6.64 -7.81
CA THR A 32 6.78 6.74 -6.38
C THR A 32 5.67 5.77 -6.04
N VAL A 33 5.83 5.01 -4.96
CA VAL A 33 4.82 4.08 -4.43
C VAL A 33 4.57 4.41 -2.96
N ARG A 34 3.32 4.68 -2.61
CA ARG A 34 2.87 4.95 -1.23
C ARG A 34 2.43 3.64 -0.58
N VAL A 35 3.07 3.27 0.52
CA VAL A 35 2.82 1.99 1.21
C VAL A 35 2.44 2.22 2.67
N GLY A 36 1.33 1.61 3.08
CA GLY A 36 0.91 1.54 4.48
C GLY A 36 1.50 0.33 5.21
N ILE A 37 2.09 0.53 6.39
CA ILE A 37 2.66 -0.51 7.25
C ILE A 37 2.24 -0.30 8.71
N MET A 38 2.45 -1.28 9.58
CA MET A 38 2.31 -1.06 11.02
C MET A 38 3.49 -0.30 11.59
N SER A 39 3.24 0.53 12.60
CA SER A 39 4.33 1.11 13.39
C SER A 39 5.03 0.06 14.25
N GLY A 40 6.30 0.29 14.57
CA GLY A 40 7.11 -0.62 15.37
C GLY A 40 8.02 -1.51 14.52
N GLU A 41 7.89 -2.83 14.63
CA GLU A 41 8.85 -3.80 14.07
C GLU A 41 8.96 -3.76 12.52
N ASP A 42 7.88 -3.38 11.83
CA ASP A 42 7.86 -3.31 10.37
C ASP A 42 8.71 -2.15 9.84
N GLU A 43 8.95 -1.09 10.61
CA GLU A 43 9.65 0.11 10.14
C GLU A 43 11.10 -0.19 9.73
N ASP A 44 11.80 -1.04 10.48
CA ASP A 44 13.18 -1.40 10.17
C ASP A 44 13.28 -2.30 8.93
N VAL A 45 12.32 -3.21 8.76
CA VAL A 45 12.19 -4.03 7.55
C VAL A 45 11.94 -3.12 6.34
N TRP A 46 10.99 -2.19 6.46
CA TRP A 46 10.61 -1.32 5.37
C TRP A 46 11.64 -0.23 5.04
N ARG A 47 12.49 0.15 5.99
CA ARG A 47 13.69 0.97 5.74
C ARG A 47 14.65 0.25 4.77
N ALA A 48 14.87 -1.05 4.97
CA ALA A 48 15.69 -1.85 4.07
C ALA A 48 15.02 -2.04 2.69
N VAL A 49 13.70 -2.26 2.65
CA VAL A 49 12.93 -2.34 1.40
C VAL A 49 13.05 -1.04 0.60
N ALA A 50 12.83 0.12 1.24
CA ALA A 50 12.93 1.42 0.58
C ALA A 50 14.34 1.68 0.04
N ALA A 51 15.38 1.34 0.81
CA ALA A 51 16.77 1.46 0.36
C ALA A 51 17.11 0.56 -0.84
N ASN A 52 16.50 -0.62 -0.93
CA ASN A 52 16.67 -1.51 -2.09
C ASN A 52 15.88 -1.01 -3.30
N ALA A 53 14.62 -0.60 -3.12
CA ALA A 53 13.77 -0.05 -4.16
C ALA A 53 14.38 1.21 -4.82
N ALA A 54 15.03 2.07 -4.03
CA ALA A 54 15.71 3.26 -4.54
C ALA A 54 16.82 2.92 -5.54
N LYS A 55 17.52 1.78 -5.38
CA LYS A 55 18.54 1.30 -6.33
C LYS A 55 17.95 0.91 -7.69
N GLN A 56 16.65 0.63 -7.72
CA GLN A 56 15.87 0.31 -8.92
C GLN A 56 15.10 1.51 -9.48
N GLY A 57 15.33 2.72 -8.95
CA GLY A 57 14.64 3.94 -9.39
C GLY A 57 13.21 4.08 -8.84
N VAL A 58 12.85 3.32 -7.81
CA VAL A 58 11.54 3.38 -7.15
C VAL A 58 11.65 4.09 -5.80
N THR A 59 10.89 5.16 -5.60
CA THR A 59 10.77 5.85 -4.31
C THR A 59 9.62 5.26 -3.52
N VAL A 60 9.90 4.68 -2.35
CA VAL A 60 8.84 4.17 -1.45
C VAL A 60 8.53 5.23 -0.39
N LYS A 61 7.28 5.73 -0.37
CA LYS A 61 6.77 6.60 0.69
C LYS A 61 6.01 5.76 1.70
N ILE A 62 6.52 5.66 2.92
CA ILE A 62 5.95 4.82 3.97
C ILE A 62 5.01 5.66 4.83
N THR A 63 3.80 5.15 5.04
CA THR A 63 2.83 5.65 6.03
C THR A 63 2.67 4.58 7.12
N THR A 64 2.90 4.96 8.38
CA THR A 64 2.75 4.04 9.51
C THR A 64 1.36 4.16 10.14
N PHE A 65 0.79 3.03 10.52
CA PHE A 65 -0.50 2.92 11.20
C PHE A 65 -0.34 2.27 12.57
N SER A 66 -1.16 2.67 13.53
CA SER A 66 -1.18 2.12 14.89
C SER A 66 -2.27 1.08 15.12
N ASP A 67 -3.18 0.90 14.16
CA ASP A 67 -4.25 -0.10 14.21
C ASP A 67 -4.47 -0.79 12.85
N TYR A 68 -5.20 -1.91 12.88
CA TYR A 68 -5.41 -2.77 11.72
C TYR A 68 -6.62 -2.43 10.86
N THR A 69 -7.40 -1.41 11.21
CA THR A 69 -8.62 -1.04 10.47
C THR A 69 -8.34 -0.02 9.38
N GLN A 70 -7.48 0.95 9.67
CA GLN A 70 -7.15 2.06 8.78
C GLN A 70 -6.41 1.68 7.49
N PRO A 71 -5.46 0.72 7.45
CA PRO A 71 -4.65 0.51 6.25
C PRO A 71 -5.43 0.05 5.01
N ASN A 72 -6.52 -0.71 5.20
CA ASN A 72 -7.38 -1.14 4.09
C ASN A 72 -8.32 -0.03 3.61
N GLU A 73 -8.80 0.81 4.53
CA GLU A 73 -9.60 1.99 4.20
C GLU A 73 -8.78 2.99 3.38
N ALA A 74 -7.58 3.34 3.84
CA ALA A 74 -6.66 4.24 3.13
C ALA A 74 -6.26 3.70 1.74
N LEU A 75 -6.15 2.38 1.58
CA LEU A 75 -5.91 1.77 0.26
C LEU A 75 -7.15 1.85 -0.65
N ALA A 76 -8.34 1.60 -0.09
CA ALA A 76 -9.60 1.68 -0.83
C ALA A 76 -9.95 3.13 -1.26
N GLU A 77 -9.53 4.13 -0.47
CA GLU A 77 -9.70 5.55 -0.77
C GLU A 77 -8.59 6.13 -1.67
N HIS A 78 -7.64 5.29 -2.10
CA HIS A 78 -6.51 5.68 -2.95
C HIS A 78 -5.50 6.65 -2.30
N ASP A 79 -5.50 6.75 -0.97
CA ASP A 79 -4.45 7.44 -0.20
C ASP A 79 -3.14 6.64 -0.18
N LEU A 80 -3.22 5.33 -0.39
CA LEU A 80 -2.10 4.42 -0.56
C LEU A 80 -2.15 3.74 -1.94
N ASP A 81 -1.00 3.27 -2.41
CA ASP A 81 -0.90 2.42 -3.61
C ASP A 81 -0.83 0.93 -3.22
N ALA A 82 -0.32 0.63 -2.02
CA ALA A 82 -0.32 -0.71 -1.42
C ALA A 82 -0.33 -0.64 0.12
N ASN A 83 -0.63 -1.76 0.77
CA ASN A 83 -0.34 -1.95 2.19
C ASN A 83 0.34 -3.31 2.43
N SER A 84 1.08 -3.43 3.54
CA SER A 84 1.77 -4.66 3.93
C SER A 84 1.71 -4.82 5.44
N PHE A 85 0.61 -5.40 5.93
CA PHE A 85 0.40 -5.60 7.38
C PHE A 85 -0.40 -6.87 7.73
N GLN A 86 -1.02 -7.52 6.73
CA GLN A 86 -2.09 -8.50 6.96
C GLN A 86 -1.81 -9.83 6.28
N HIS A 87 -2.43 -10.89 6.83
CA HIS A 87 -2.49 -12.20 6.19
C HIS A 87 -3.79 -12.36 5.37
N LYS A 88 -3.80 -13.34 4.46
CA LYS A 88 -4.94 -13.55 3.54
C LYS A 88 -6.29 -13.75 4.25
N PRO A 89 -6.42 -14.55 5.33
CA PRO A 89 -7.70 -14.68 6.03
C PRO A 89 -8.29 -13.37 6.56
N TYR A 90 -7.45 -12.42 6.98
CA TYR A 90 -7.90 -11.12 7.46
C TYR A 90 -8.41 -10.28 6.29
N LEU A 91 -7.67 -10.26 5.17
CA LEU A 91 -8.10 -9.57 3.95
C LEU A 91 -9.44 -10.13 3.43
N ASP A 92 -9.60 -11.45 3.38
CA ASP A 92 -10.84 -12.10 2.93
C ASP A 92 -12.04 -11.68 3.81
N ALA A 93 -11.86 -11.65 5.15
CA ALA A 93 -12.89 -11.19 6.07
C ALA A 93 -13.23 -9.69 5.89
N GLN A 94 -12.22 -8.84 5.66
CA GLN A 94 -12.44 -7.41 5.41
C GLN A 94 -13.15 -7.17 4.07
N ILE A 95 -12.82 -7.92 3.02
CA ILE A 95 -13.52 -7.85 1.73
C ILE A 95 -14.98 -8.30 1.89
N ALA A 96 -15.24 -9.38 2.63
CA ALA A 96 -16.60 -9.84 2.89
C ALA A 96 -17.42 -8.81 3.66
N ALA A 97 -16.83 -8.15 4.66
CA ALA A 97 -17.52 -7.19 5.53
C ALA A 97 -17.67 -5.80 4.92
N ARG A 98 -16.69 -5.32 4.13
CA ARG A 98 -16.61 -3.93 3.66
C ARG A 98 -16.62 -3.77 2.15
N HIS A 99 -16.67 -4.88 1.40
CA HIS A 99 -16.73 -4.91 -0.06
C HIS A 99 -15.56 -4.20 -0.76
N TYR A 100 -14.39 -4.20 -0.12
CA TYR A 100 -13.17 -3.66 -0.73
C TYR A 100 -12.79 -4.39 -2.01
N ARG A 101 -12.25 -3.64 -2.98
CA ARG A 101 -11.65 -4.18 -4.21
C ARG A 101 -10.13 -4.28 -4.10
N ILE A 102 -9.67 -4.84 -2.98
CA ILE A 102 -8.25 -5.02 -2.69
C ILE A 102 -7.86 -6.45 -3.09
N VAL A 103 -6.70 -6.59 -3.72
CA VAL A 103 -6.18 -7.89 -4.17
C VAL A 103 -4.78 -8.11 -3.63
N PRO A 104 -4.41 -9.36 -3.31
CA PRO A 104 -3.03 -9.68 -2.97
C PRO A 104 -2.15 -9.57 -4.21
N VAL A 105 -1.06 -8.80 -4.12
CA VAL A 105 -0.04 -8.66 -5.19
C VAL A 105 1.22 -9.47 -4.93
N GLY A 106 1.38 -10.00 -3.71
CA GLY A 106 2.50 -10.83 -3.30
C GLY A 106 2.40 -11.26 -1.84
N TYR A 107 3.19 -12.26 -1.47
CA TYR A 107 3.36 -12.70 -0.09
C TYR A 107 4.73 -12.24 0.42
N THR A 108 4.79 -11.82 1.69
CA THR A 108 6.00 -11.22 2.28
C THR A 108 6.74 -12.22 3.16
N TYR A 109 6.25 -12.46 4.37
CA TYR A 109 6.81 -13.39 5.34
C TYR A 109 5.73 -13.92 6.28
N VAL A 110 6.07 -14.95 7.05
CA VAL A 110 5.18 -15.54 8.05
C VAL A 110 5.68 -15.15 9.43
N GLN A 111 4.78 -14.62 10.26
CA GLN A 111 5.02 -14.39 11.69
C GLN A 111 4.27 -15.46 12.49
N PRO A 112 4.95 -16.47 13.04
CA PRO A 112 4.29 -17.48 13.87
C PRO A 112 3.71 -16.84 15.14
N ILE A 113 2.46 -17.15 15.44
CA ILE A 113 1.84 -16.74 16.71
C ILE A 113 2.47 -17.56 17.84
N GLY A 114 2.97 -16.88 18.86
CA GLY A 114 3.56 -17.49 20.05
C GLY A 114 2.66 -17.36 21.28
N LEU A 115 2.71 -18.36 22.16
CA LEU A 115 2.17 -18.26 23.51
C LEU A 115 3.27 -17.76 24.45
N TYR A 116 3.00 -16.69 25.18
CA TYR A 116 3.94 -16.09 26.14
C TYR A 116 3.36 -16.14 27.55
N SER A 117 4.19 -16.47 28.54
CA SER A 117 3.80 -16.48 29.94
C SER A 117 4.91 -15.94 30.83
N ARG A 118 4.53 -15.12 31.81
CA ARG A 118 5.41 -14.71 32.91
C ARG A 118 5.33 -15.65 34.12
N LYS A 119 4.34 -16.56 34.14
CA LYS A 119 3.98 -17.38 35.32
C LYS A 119 4.38 -18.84 35.17
N VAL A 120 4.23 -19.40 33.97
CA VAL A 120 4.49 -20.83 33.69
C VAL A 120 5.50 -20.95 32.56
N LYS A 121 6.31 -22.01 32.61
CA LYS A 121 7.40 -22.25 31.64
C LYS A 121 7.01 -23.18 30.48
N SER A 122 5.86 -23.84 30.58
CA SER A 122 5.36 -24.76 29.55
C SER A 122 3.83 -24.81 29.58
N VAL A 123 3.24 -25.23 28.46
CA VAL A 123 1.78 -25.43 28.33
C VAL A 123 1.28 -26.48 29.34
N ALA A 124 2.05 -27.54 29.58
CA ALA A 124 1.71 -28.60 30.54
C ALA A 124 1.64 -28.12 32.00
N ALA A 125 2.23 -26.96 32.31
CA ALA A 125 2.20 -26.37 33.65
C ALA A 125 1.03 -25.39 33.85
N LEU A 126 0.12 -25.25 32.87
CA LEU A 126 -1.06 -24.42 33.01
C LEU A 126 -2.04 -25.03 34.03
N PRO A 127 -2.48 -24.26 35.05
CA PRO A 127 -3.60 -24.65 35.90
C PRO A 127 -4.87 -24.91 35.07
N GLN A 128 -5.74 -25.77 35.57
CA GLN A 128 -6.98 -26.14 34.89
C GLN A 128 -7.93 -24.95 34.67
N ASP A 129 -7.84 -23.92 35.51
CA ASP A 129 -8.60 -22.68 35.49
C ASP A 129 -7.80 -21.48 34.93
N ALA A 130 -6.72 -21.74 34.19
CA ALA A 130 -5.88 -20.69 33.64
C ALA A 130 -6.64 -19.81 32.61
N ALA A 131 -6.67 -18.50 32.86
CA ALA A 131 -7.14 -17.53 31.88
C ALA A 131 -6.04 -17.25 30.83
N ILE A 132 -6.37 -17.45 29.55
CA ILE A 132 -5.49 -17.16 28.41
C ILE A 132 -6.03 -15.91 27.72
N LEU A 133 -5.22 -14.84 27.67
CA LEU A 133 -5.54 -13.66 26.89
C LEU A 133 -5.16 -13.92 25.42
N THR A 134 -6.16 -13.91 24.54
CA THR A 134 -5.95 -13.96 23.09
C THR A 134 -6.18 -12.59 22.49
N VAL A 135 -5.27 -12.12 21.65
CA VAL A 135 -5.53 -10.95 20.81
C VAL A 135 -6.10 -11.45 19.49
N TYR A 136 -7.34 -11.05 19.19
CA TYR A 136 -8.04 -11.51 18.01
C TYR A 136 -8.53 -10.37 17.13
N HIS A 137 -8.05 -10.33 15.89
CA HIS A 137 -8.39 -9.30 14.92
C HIS A 137 -9.28 -9.88 13.83
N GLY A 138 -10.60 -9.91 14.08
CA GLY A 138 -11.65 -9.89 13.04
C GLY A 138 -11.75 -11.01 11.98
N ALA A 139 -10.82 -11.97 11.91
CA ALA A 139 -11.13 -13.24 11.27
C ALA A 139 -12.24 -13.93 12.10
N THR A 140 -12.93 -14.94 11.62
CA THR A 140 -13.59 -15.92 12.49
C THR A 140 -12.90 -17.22 12.16
N LEU A 141 -12.10 -17.76 13.08
CA LEU A 141 -11.61 -19.11 12.93
C LEU A 141 -12.86 -19.99 13.04
N PRO A 142 -13.02 -21.02 12.19
CA PRO A 142 -13.94 -22.07 12.57
C PRO A 142 -13.53 -22.47 13.98
N ALA A 143 -14.48 -22.41 14.92
CA ALA A 143 -14.25 -22.85 16.27
C ALA A 143 -13.56 -24.21 16.17
N TRP A 144 -12.34 -24.31 16.69
CA TRP A 144 -11.71 -25.61 16.89
C TRP A 144 -12.70 -26.51 17.64
N ASP A 145 -12.78 -27.78 17.24
CA ASP A 145 -13.60 -28.77 17.93
C ASP A 145 -13.16 -28.83 19.40
N GLY A 146 -13.91 -28.18 20.28
CA GLY A 146 -13.59 -28.02 21.70
C GLY A 146 -13.66 -26.59 22.27
N ALA A 147 -13.96 -25.55 21.48
CA ALA A 147 -14.23 -24.23 22.07
C ALA A 147 -15.42 -24.32 23.05
N PRO A 148 -15.25 -23.96 24.33
CA PRO A 148 -16.36 -23.93 25.25
C PRO A 148 -17.38 -22.88 24.76
N GLN A 149 -18.61 -23.34 24.58
CA GLN A 149 -19.76 -22.48 24.31
C GLN A 149 -20.14 -21.84 25.65
N HIS A 150 -19.87 -20.55 25.80
CA HIS A 150 -20.39 -19.74 26.91
C HIS A 150 -21.42 -18.78 26.36
#